data_AF-A0A2R6K7U3-F1
#
_entry.id   AF-A0A2R6K7U3-F1
#
_cell.length_a   1.000
_cell.length_b   1.000
_cell.length_c   1.000
_cell.angle_alpha   90.00
_cell.angle_beta   90.00
_cell.angle_gamma   90.00
#
_symmetry.space_group_name_H-M   'P 1'
#
loop_
_entity.id
_entity.type
_entity.pdbx_description
1 polymer ?
#
loop_
_entity_poly.entity_id
_entity_poly.type
_entity_poly.pdbx_seq_one_letter_code
_entity_poly.pdbx_strand_id
1 'polypeptide(L)'
;MKAARCPDGHYHHPPHPRCPDCGAKPTERIDLSDREAVIVTWTTVTATPPGVRKPNHLAIVEFDLGDRGDADGTDDEGDGDPGNGDDADGANGGGAEDDSENGTVRAIGGLTTDDAAIGDRVRPVYVERLREPEAGIREPDSQEWDGYRFEPI
;
A
#
# COMPACT_ATOMS: atom_id res chain seq x y z
N MET A 1 -6.94 -3.81 -5.31
CA MET A 1 -6.78 -2.51 -4.58
C MET A 1 -5.55 -1.82 -5.13
N LYS A 2 -5.40 -0.49 -5.07
CA LYS A 2 -4.33 0.20 -5.84
C LYS A 2 -3.43 1.08 -4.98
N ALA A 3 -2.16 1.17 -5.35
CA ALA A 3 -1.22 2.17 -4.88
C ALA A 3 -0.82 3.12 -6.02
N ALA A 4 -0.17 4.23 -5.69
CA ALA A 4 0.43 5.12 -6.68
C ALA A 4 1.91 5.38 -6.35
N ARG A 5 2.72 5.48 -7.40
CA ARG A 5 4.14 5.84 -7.32
C ARG A 5 4.36 7.22 -7.94
N CYS A 6 5.17 8.05 -7.29
CA CYS A 6 5.61 9.33 -7.84
C CYS A 6 6.99 9.22 -8.55
N PRO A 7 7.39 10.23 -9.34
CA PRO A 7 8.71 10.24 -10.00
C PRO A 7 9.89 10.04 -9.05
N ASP A 8 9.76 10.54 -7.82
CA ASP A 8 10.81 10.45 -6.80
C ASP A 8 10.82 9.07 -6.09
N GLY A 9 9.95 8.14 -6.50
CA GLY A 9 9.96 6.76 -6.00
C GLY A 9 9.19 6.53 -4.69
N HIS A 10 8.36 7.48 -4.24
CA HIS A 10 7.47 7.28 -3.08
C HIS A 10 6.19 6.53 -3.48
N TYR A 11 5.80 5.55 -2.67
CA TYR A 11 4.59 4.74 -2.85
C TYR A 11 3.54 5.12 -1.82
N HIS A 12 2.29 5.30 -2.27
CA HIS A 12 1.19 5.63 -1.38
C HIS A 12 -0.06 4.83 -1.64
N HIS A 13 -0.67 4.40 -0.54
CA HIS A 13 -2.02 3.88 -0.49
C HIS A 13 -2.81 4.60 0.62
N PRO A 14 -4.03 5.11 0.33
CA PRO A 14 -4.66 5.16 -0.99
C PRO A 14 -3.92 6.08 -1.99
N PRO A 15 -4.18 5.94 -3.30
CA PRO A 15 -3.60 6.84 -4.31
C PRO A 15 -4.04 8.29 -4.11
N HIS A 16 -3.10 9.17 -3.82
CA HIS A 16 -3.36 10.61 -3.69
C HIS A 16 -3.14 11.36 -5.02
N PRO A 17 -3.85 12.46 -5.29
CA PRO A 17 -3.59 13.29 -6.48
C PRO A 17 -2.19 13.93 -6.52
N ARG A 18 -1.55 14.04 -5.36
CA ARG A 18 -0.19 14.55 -5.13
C ARG A 18 0.48 13.66 -4.10
N CYS A 19 1.76 13.36 -4.29
CA CYS A 19 2.56 12.64 -3.30
C CYS A 19 2.57 13.43 -1.98
N PRO A 20 2.17 12.82 -0.85
CA PRO A 20 2.26 13.43 0.47
C PRO A 20 3.68 13.84 0.90
N ASP A 21 4.73 13.15 0.45
CA ASP A 21 6.10 13.44 0.86
C ASP A 21 6.74 14.58 0.04
N CYS A 22 6.66 14.52 -1.30
CA CYS A 22 7.35 15.45 -2.19
C CYS A 22 6.44 16.40 -2.99
N GLY A 23 5.11 16.19 -2.97
CA GLY A 23 4.14 17.02 -3.72
C GLY A 23 4.09 16.76 -5.23
N ALA A 24 4.95 15.90 -5.78
CA ALA A 24 4.93 15.53 -7.20
C ALA A 24 3.60 14.85 -7.59
N LYS A 25 3.21 14.97 -8.87
CA LYS A 25 2.06 14.20 -9.38
C LYS A 25 2.50 12.74 -9.50
N PRO A 26 1.71 11.76 -9.00
CA PRO A 26 2.02 10.37 -9.26
C PRO A 26 2.01 10.07 -10.75
N THR A 27 2.98 9.27 -11.18
CA THR A 27 3.17 8.86 -12.58
C THR A 27 2.64 7.45 -12.85
N GLU A 28 2.53 6.62 -11.82
CA GLU A 28 2.17 5.21 -11.97
C GLU A 28 1.04 4.81 -11.01
N ARG A 29 0.24 3.82 -11.44
CA ARG A 29 -0.76 3.13 -10.62
C ARG A 29 -0.41 1.65 -10.59
N ILE A 30 -0.24 1.12 -9.38
CA ILE A 30 0.16 -0.27 -9.17
C ILE A 30 -1.04 -1.01 -8.62
N ASP A 31 -1.40 -2.13 -9.26
CA ASP A 31 -2.41 -3.03 -8.73
C ASP A 31 -1.78 -3.94 -7.67
N LEU A 32 -2.44 -3.99 -6.53
CA LEU A 32 -2.05 -4.81 -5.39
C LEU A 32 -2.97 -6.03 -5.23
N SER A 33 -4.06 -6.16 -6.00
CA SER A 33 -5.04 -7.24 -5.82
C SER A 33 -4.45 -8.65 -5.85
N ASP A 34 -3.42 -8.84 -6.68
CA ASP A 34 -2.77 -10.13 -6.89
C ASP A 34 -1.41 -10.24 -6.19
N ARG A 35 -1.07 -9.25 -5.34
CA ARG A 35 0.17 -9.23 -4.55
C ARG A 35 -0.05 -9.86 -3.19
N GLU A 36 0.99 -10.52 -2.66
CA GLU A 36 1.04 -10.92 -1.25
C GLU A 36 1.47 -9.73 -0.38
N ALA A 37 1.04 -9.74 0.88
CA ALA A 37 1.44 -8.78 1.91
C ALA A 37 1.75 -9.50 3.22
N VAL A 38 2.44 -8.82 4.13
CA VAL A 38 2.76 -9.32 5.47
C VAL A 38 1.99 -8.53 6.51
N ILE A 39 1.40 -9.21 7.51
CA ILE A 39 0.75 -8.54 8.64
C ILE A 39 1.81 -7.85 9.51
N VAL A 40 1.77 -6.53 9.57
CA VAL A 40 2.64 -5.72 10.45
C VAL A 40 2.05 -5.64 11.86
N THR A 41 0.73 -5.46 11.94
CA THR A 41 0.00 -5.46 13.21
C THR A 41 -1.48 -5.74 12.97
N TRP A 42 -2.18 -6.23 13.99
CA TRP A 42 -3.60 -6.53 13.89
C TRP A 42 -4.31 -6.34 15.23
N THR A 43 -5.64 -6.25 15.17
CA THR A 43 -6.48 -6.11 16.35
C THR A 43 -7.88 -6.67 16.10
N THR A 44 -8.60 -6.97 17.18
CA THR A 44 -10.01 -7.38 17.14
C THR A 44 -10.90 -6.28 17.68
N VAL A 45 -11.74 -5.71 16.80
CA VAL A 45 -12.80 -4.79 17.21
C VAL A 45 -14.00 -5.60 17.68
N THR A 46 -14.20 -5.65 19.00
CA THR A 46 -15.27 -6.44 19.64
C THR A 46 -16.58 -5.66 19.79
N ALA A 47 -16.54 -4.33 19.74
CA ALA A 47 -17.71 -3.45 19.81
C ALA A 47 -17.88 -2.69 18.49
N THR A 48 -18.34 -3.40 17.46
CA THR A 48 -18.46 -2.83 16.12
C THR A 48 -19.72 -1.97 15.96
N PRO A 49 -19.66 -0.90 15.15
CA PRO A 49 -20.86 -0.15 14.77
C PRO A 49 -21.89 -1.02 14.04
N PRO A 50 -23.18 -0.63 14.03
CA PRO A 50 -24.20 -1.31 13.25
C PRO A 50 -23.80 -1.49 11.78
N GLY A 51 -24.17 -2.64 11.20
CA GLY A 51 -23.86 -2.99 9.81
C GLY A 51 -22.43 -3.49 9.58
N VAL A 52 -21.56 -3.45 10.59
CA VAL A 52 -20.20 -3.97 10.52
C VAL A 52 -20.15 -5.33 11.22
N ARG A 53 -19.51 -6.31 10.56
CA ARG A 53 -19.33 -7.68 11.06
C ARG A 53 -18.82 -7.67 12.50
N LYS A 54 -19.24 -8.63 13.33
CA LYS A 54 -18.86 -8.72 14.74
C LYS A 54 -18.44 -10.15 15.10
N PRO A 55 -17.24 -10.38 15.67
CA PRO A 55 -16.13 -9.43 15.77
C PRO A 55 -15.60 -9.01 14.39
N ASN A 56 -14.91 -7.86 14.33
CA ASN A 56 -14.20 -7.44 13.11
C ASN A 56 -12.70 -7.42 13.38
N HIS A 57 -11.97 -8.35 12.76
CA HIS A 57 -10.52 -8.43 12.81
C HIS A 57 -9.94 -7.48 11.78
N LEU A 58 -9.07 -6.57 12.20
CA LEU A 58 -8.43 -5.57 11.34
C LEU A 58 -6.93 -5.79 11.37
N ALA A 59 -6.28 -5.63 10.22
CA ALA A 59 -4.83 -5.69 10.10
C ALA A 59 -4.31 -4.49 9.32
N ILE A 60 -3.10 -4.06 9.68
CA ILE A 60 -2.23 -3.28 8.80
C ILE A 60 -1.27 -4.28 8.16
N VAL A 61 -1.25 -4.28 6.84
CA VAL A 61 -0.39 -5.14 6.03
C VAL A 61 0.61 -4.31 5.25
N GLU A 62 1.76 -4.88 4.94
CA GLU A 62 2.81 -4.28 4.14
C GLU A 62 3.02 -5.10 2.87
N PHE A 63 2.93 -4.44 1.73
CA PHE A 63 3.25 -5.00 0.42
C PHE A 63 4.68 -4.67 0.07
N ASP A 64 5.40 -5.69 -0.41
CA ASP A 64 6.69 -5.54 -1.07
C ASP A 64 6.45 -5.33 -2.58
N LEU A 65 6.92 -4.21 -3.12
CA LEU A 65 6.79 -3.84 -4.53
C LEU A 65 8.10 -4.04 -5.31
N GLY A 66 9.14 -4.59 -4.68
CA GLY A 66 10.46 -4.80 -5.28
C GLY A 66 11.27 -3.51 -5.41
N ASP A 67 12.43 -3.63 -6.04
CA ASP A 67 13.33 -2.51 -6.23
C ASP A 67 12.74 -1.51 -7.23
N ARG A 68 13.05 -0.22 -7.03
CA ARG A 68 12.55 0.90 -7.85
C ARG A 68 12.86 0.79 -9.36
N GLY A 69 13.66 -0.19 -9.79
CA GLY A 69 14.15 -0.42 -11.16
C GLY A 69 13.36 -1.43 -12.00
N ASP A 70 12.44 -2.22 -11.43
CA ASP A 70 11.68 -3.22 -12.20
C ASP A 70 10.40 -2.64 -12.81
N ALA A 71 10.53 -1.52 -13.53
CA ALA A 71 9.51 -1.05 -14.45
C ALA A 71 9.97 -1.41 -15.86
N ASP A 72 9.44 -2.52 -16.39
CA ASP A 72 9.34 -2.85 -17.82
C ASP A 72 10.61 -2.60 -18.67
N GLY A 73 11.37 -3.67 -18.92
CA GLY A 73 12.53 -3.63 -19.80
C GLY A 73 12.18 -3.09 -21.19
N THR A 74 12.67 -1.89 -21.49
CA THR A 74 13.04 -1.49 -22.84
C THR A 74 14.55 -1.28 -22.84
N ASP A 75 15.22 -2.26 -23.39
CA ASP A 75 16.60 -2.21 -23.87
C ASP A 75 16.72 -1.13 -24.96
N ASP A 76 17.00 0.10 -24.56
CA ASP A 76 17.50 1.13 -25.48
C ASP A 76 19.01 1.26 -25.27
N GLU A 77 19.75 0.58 -26.16
CA GLU A 77 21.20 0.74 -26.32
C GLU A 77 21.52 2.19 -26.71
N GLY A 78 21.88 3.00 -25.71
CA GLY A 78 22.38 4.35 -25.90
C GLY A 78 23.85 4.46 -25.52
N ASP A 79 24.72 4.60 -26.51
CA ASP A 79 26.17 4.83 -26.41
C ASP A 79 26.54 5.90 -25.37
N GLY A 80 27.36 5.51 -24.38
CA GLY A 80 27.86 6.39 -23.33
C GLY A 80 29.08 7.22 -23.74
N ASP A 81 29.06 8.51 -23.41
CA ASP A 81 30.23 9.40 -23.36
C ASP A 81 30.44 9.87 -21.90
N PRO A 82 31.60 9.61 -21.26
CA PRO A 82 31.81 9.98 -19.87
C PRO A 82 32.46 11.37 -19.77
N GLY A 83 31.68 12.36 -19.29
CA GLY A 83 32.18 13.68 -18.90
C GLY A 83 32.27 13.82 -17.38
N ASN A 84 33.48 13.95 -16.85
CA ASN A 84 33.83 14.15 -15.44
C ASN A 84 33.45 15.55 -14.91
N GLY A 85 33.16 15.67 -13.61
CA GLY A 85 33.00 16.96 -12.93
C GLY A 85 32.87 16.81 -11.41
N ASP A 86 33.94 17.17 -10.72
CA ASP A 86 34.22 17.05 -9.30
C ASP A 86 33.49 18.10 -8.41
N ASP A 87 33.58 17.88 -7.09
CA ASP A 87 33.42 18.82 -5.95
C ASP A 87 32.08 18.90 -5.17
N ALA A 88 32.11 18.19 -4.02
CA ALA A 88 31.84 18.62 -2.63
C ALA A 88 30.57 19.43 -2.27
N ASP A 89 29.79 18.91 -1.32
CA ASP A 89 29.88 19.31 0.10
C ASP A 89 28.79 18.62 0.96
N GLY A 90 29.16 18.21 2.16
CA GLY A 90 28.34 17.41 3.06
C GLY A 90 27.18 18.17 3.72
N ALA A 91 26.09 17.44 3.93
CA ALA A 91 25.11 17.75 4.97
C ALA A 91 24.69 16.44 5.67
N ASN A 92 25.02 16.34 6.96
CA ASN A 92 24.54 15.30 7.85
C ASN A 92 23.01 15.40 8.00
N GLY A 93 22.28 14.39 7.52
CA GLY A 93 20.89 14.13 7.87
C GLY A 93 20.82 12.82 8.65
N GLY A 94 20.39 12.89 9.91
CA GLY A 94 20.31 11.74 10.80
C GLY A 94 19.44 10.61 10.21
N GLY A 95 20.04 9.42 10.13
CA GLY A 95 19.45 8.24 9.55
C GLY A 95 18.22 7.73 10.30
N ALA A 96 17.14 7.54 9.57
CA ALA A 96 16.54 6.22 9.53
C ALA A 96 17.31 5.44 8.46
N GLU A 97 17.71 4.21 8.75
CA GLU A 97 18.32 3.33 7.76
C GLU A 97 17.34 3.24 6.58
N ASP A 98 17.79 3.75 5.44
CA ASP A 98 17.01 3.88 4.22
C ASP A 98 16.94 2.49 3.57
N ASP A 99 16.05 1.63 4.05
CA ASP A 99 15.59 0.41 3.35
C ASP A 99 14.86 0.75 2.03
N SER A 100 15.15 1.91 1.41
CA SER A 100 14.39 2.48 0.31
C SER A 100 14.80 1.96 -1.06
N GLU A 101 15.79 1.08 -1.13
CA GLU A 101 16.04 0.33 -2.36
C GLU A 101 14.78 -0.49 -2.73
N ASN A 102 14.12 -1.08 -1.73
CA ASN A 102 12.88 -1.86 -1.85
C ASN A 102 11.64 -1.00 -1.60
N GLY A 103 10.82 -0.78 -2.62
CA GLY A 103 9.58 -0.02 -2.49
C GLY A 103 8.53 -0.79 -1.69
N THR A 104 8.13 -0.31 -0.51
CA THR A 104 7.01 -0.90 0.25
C THR A 104 5.83 0.05 0.38
N VAL A 105 4.63 -0.51 0.58
CA VAL A 105 3.43 0.28 0.88
C VAL A 105 2.55 -0.43 1.89
N ARG A 106 2.00 0.33 2.84
CA ARG A 106 1.09 -0.20 3.87
C ARG A 106 -0.37 0.05 3.52
N ALA A 107 -1.21 -0.90 3.90
CA ALA A 107 -2.66 -0.77 3.79
C ALA A 107 -3.36 -1.33 5.02
N ILE A 108 -4.57 -0.82 5.29
CA ILE A 108 -5.44 -1.31 6.35
C ILE A 108 -6.65 -2.03 5.74
N GLY A 109 -7.06 -3.14 6.35
CA GLY A 109 -8.21 -3.91 5.91
C GLY A 109 -8.67 -4.93 6.94
N GLY A 110 -9.83 -5.54 6.69
CA GLY A 110 -10.35 -6.59 7.56
C GLY A 110 -9.73 -7.95 7.22
N LEU A 111 -9.41 -8.76 8.23
CA LEU A 111 -8.98 -10.16 8.05
C LEU A 111 -10.19 -11.05 7.81
N THR A 112 -10.04 -12.13 7.04
CA THR A 112 -11.10 -13.13 6.80
C THR A 112 -11.28 -14.10 7.98
N THR A 113 -10.29 -14.20 8.85
CA THR A 113 -10.21 -15.09 10.01
C THR A 113 -9.77 -14.34 11.28
N ASP A 114 -9.94 -14.97 12.44
CA ASP A 114 -9.42 -14.55 13.75
C ASP A 114 -8.06 -15.18 14.09
N ASP A 115 -7.65 -16.19 13.32
CA ASP A 115 -6.34 -16.85 13.40
C ASP A 115 -5.31 -16.10 12.56
N ALA A 116 -4.75 -15.03 13.14
CA ALA A 116 -3.72 -14.21 12.50
C ALA A 116 -2.62 -13.84 13.51
N ALA A 117 -1.38 -13.84 13.04
CA ALA A 117 -0.20 -13.40 13.76
C ALA A 117 0.55 -12.30 13.00
N ILE A 118 1.32 -11.51 13.74
CA ILE A 118 2.27 -10.57 13.13
C ILE A 118 3.33 -11.39 12.38
N GLY A 119 3.60 -11.01 11.14
CA GLY A 119 4.51 -11.73 10.24
C GLY A 119 3.83 -12.73 9.30
N ASP A 120 2.54 -13.02 9.49
CA ASP A 120 1.81 -13.90 8.57
C ASP A 120 1.67 -13.25 7.20
N ARG A 121 1.77 -14.08 6.17
CA ARG A 121 1.49 -13.66 4.80
C ARG A 121 0.00 -13.72 4.53
N VAL A 122 -0.49 -12.74 3.80
CA VAL A 122 -1.89 -12.63 3.40
C VAL A 122 -2.00 -12.20 1.95
N ARG A 123 -3.13 -12.51 1.33
CA ARG A 123 -3.54 -11.97 0.03
C ARG A 123 -4.80 -11.12 0.14
N PRO A 124 -4.97 -10.10 -0.70
CA PRO A 124 -6.23 -9.39 -0.82
C PRO A 124 -7.32 -10.28 -1.42
N VAL A 125 -8.51 -10.26 -0.82
CA VAL A 125 -9.71 -10.91 -1.34
C VAL A 125 -10.78 -9.85 -1.50
N TYR A 126 -11.25 -9.68 -2.74
CA TYR A 126 -12.34 -8.77 -3.05
C TYR A 126 -13.66 -9.26 -2.45
N VAL A 127 -14.45 -8.34 -1.90
CA VAL A 127 -15.79 -8.59 -1.41
C VAL A 127 -16.73 -7.49 -1.90
N GLU A 128 -17.92 -7.87 -2.37
CA GLU A 128 -18.91 -6.91 -2.88
C GLU A 128 -19.53 -6.04 -1.79
N ARG A 129 -19.36 -6.43 -0.52
CA ARG A 129 -19.99 -5.73 0.62
C ARG A 129 -19.17 -5.88 1.90
N LEU A 130 -18.45 -4.83 2.28
CA LEU A 130 -17.69 -4.75 3.53
C LEU A 130 -18.60 -4.59 4.75
N ARG A 131 -19.70 -3.83 4.59
CA ARG A 131 -20.69 -3.53 5.63
C ARG A 131 -22.09 -3.33 5.02
N GLU A 132 -23.12 -3.43 5.83
CA GLU A 132 -24.51 -3.26 5.40
C GLU A 132 -24.80 -1.77 5.08
N PRO A 133 -25.28 -1.43 3.86
CA PRO A 133 -25.56 -0.05 3.46
C PRO A 133 -26.58 0.67 4.34
N GLU A 134 -27.69 -0.02 4.62
CA GLU A 134 -28.85 0.57 5.30
C GLU A 134 -28.63 0.75 6.81
N ALA A 135 -27.61 0.12 7.38
CA ALA A 135 -27.26 0.24 8.80
C ALA A 135 -26.32 1.42 9.08
N GLY A 136 -25.81 2.08 8.03
CA GLY A 136 -24.91 3.23 8.14
C GLY A 136 -25.65 4.55 8.36
N ILE A 137 -24.95 5.53 8.95
CA ILE A 137 -25.43 6.92 9.09
C ILE A 137 -25.31 7.75 7.80
N ARG A 138 -24.68 7.20 6.76
CA ARG A 138 -24.45 7.86 5.48
C ARG A 138 -25.52 7.42 4.48
N GLU A 139 -25.79 8.29 3.51
CA GLU A 139 -26.69 8.01 2.40
C GLU A 139 -26.11 6.82 1.57
N PRO A 140 -26.87 5.74 1.31
CA PRO A 140 -26.35 4.52 0.69
C PRO A 140 -25.62 4.73 -0.64
N ASP A 141 -26.14 5.60 -1.51
CA ASP A 141 -25.58 5.82 -2.84
C ASP A 141 -24.39 6.80 -2.84
N SER A 142 -24.08 7.43 -1.69
CA SER A 142 -22.95 8.35 -1.55
C SER A 142 -21.56 7.69 -1.54
N GLN A 143 -21.50 6.36 -1.49
CA GLN A 143 -20.25 5.63 -1.43
C GLN A 143 -20.36 4.22 -1.99
N GLU A 144 -19.22 3.68 -2.39
CA GLU A 144 -19.05 2.26 -2.69
C GLU A 144 -19.01 1.44 -1.39
N TRP A 145 -19.47 0.19 -1.47
CA TRP A 145 -19.61 -0.71 -0.31
C TRP A 145 -18.76 -1.97 -0.44
N ASP A 146 -18.24 -2.23 -1.63
CA ASP A 146 -17.25 -3.24 -1.91
C ASP A 146 -15.86 -2.83 -1.43
N GLY A 147 -14.93 -3.77 -1.50
CA GLY A 147 -13.53 -3.52 -1.21
C GLY A 147 -12.78 -4.81 -0.96
N TYR A 148 -11.70 -4.73 -0.20
CA TYR A 148 -10.79 -5.85 0.03
C TYR A 148 -10.72 -6.22 1.51
N ARG A 149 -10.61 -7.52 1.75
CA ARG A 149 -10.19 -8.14 3.01
C ARG A 149 -8.87 -8.85 2.78
N PHE A 150 -8.23 -9.29 3.86
CA PHE A 150 -6.99 -10.04 3.82
C PHE A 150 -7.21 -11.46 4.31
N GLU A 151 -6.80 -12.43 3.50
CA GLU A 151 -6.87 -13.86 3.80
C GLU A 151 -5.45 -14.40 3.98
N PRO A 152 -5.14 -15.07 5.11
CA PRO A 152 -3.88 -15.80 5.27
C PRO A 152 -3.67 -16.83 4.16
N ILE A 153 -2.42 -16.99 3.71
CA ILE A 153 -2.02 -17.94 2.66
C ILE A 153 -1.35 -19.19 3.21
#